data_AF-A0A846W4F9-F1
#
_entry.id   AF-A0A846W4F9-F1
#
_cell.length_a   1.000
_cell.length_b   1.000
_cell.length_c   1.000
_cell.angle_alpha   90.00
_cell.angle_beta   90.00
_cell.angle_gamma   90.00
#
_symmetry.space_group_name_H-M   'P 1'
#
loop_
_entity.id
_entity.type
_entity.pdbx_description
1 polymer ?
#
loop_
_entity_poly.entity_id
_entity_poly.type
_entity_poly.pdbx_seq_one_letter_code
_entity_poly.pdbx_strand_id
1 'polypeptide(L)'
;MARSTMITINSTQIHLSDEQVFLATRGRTPETPKTYVVLVNNALWPPMQLIRLATGSGQTAEFNSHTALKALNELGFPTFERVEYDSRGAVVVRESRQRN
;
A
#
# COMPACT_ATOMS: atom_id res chain seq x y z
N MET A 1 -11.65 -14.89 7.54
CA MET A 1 -12.40 -14.48 6.33
C MET A 1 -11.50 -13.52 5.57
N ALA A 2 -11.17 -13.80 4.32
CA ALA A 2 -10.38 -12.88 3.49
C ALA A 2 -11.16 -11.57 3.30
N ARG A 3 -10.50 -10.43 3.48
CA ARG A 3 -11.09 -9.11 3.26
C ARG A 3 -10.90 -8.73 1.82
N SER A 4 -11.92 -8.13 1.22
CA SER A 4 -11.81 -7.63 -0.14
C SER A 4 -12.47 -6.28 -0.26
N THR A 5 -11.86 -5.39 -1.02
CA THR A 5 -12.43 -4.10 -1.40
C THR A 5 -12.42 -3.96 -2.91
N MET A 6 -13.24 -3.05 -3.42
CA MET A 6 -13.27 -2.70 -4.83
C MET A 6 -12.67 -1.31 -4.99
N ILE A 7 -11.67 -1.21 -5.86
CA ILE A 7 -11.04 0.06 -6.20
C ILE A 7 -11.36 0.43 -7.63
N THR A 8 -11.70 1.69 -7.86
CA THR A 8 -11.89 2.22 -9.22
C THR A 8 -10.64 2.97 -9.65
N ILE A 9 -10.07 2.56 -10.79
CA ILE A 9 -8.88 3.14 -11.41
C ILE A 9 -9.20 3.41 -12.88
N ASN A 10 -9.19 4.67 -13.32
CA ASN A 10 -9.57 5.07 -14.69
C ASN A 10 -10.86 4.39 -15.18
N SER A 11 -11.90 4.41 -14.34
CA SER A 11 -13.19 3.75 -14.62
C SER A 11 -13.16 2.22 -14.72
N THR A 12 -12.02 1.59 -14.43
CA THR A 12 -11.89 0.13 -14.28
C THR A 12 -12.06 -0.22 -12.80
N GLN A 13 -13.03 -1.08 -12.51
CA GLN A 13 -13.20 -1.66 -11.18
C GLN A 13 -12.25 -2.86 -11.03
N ILE A 14 -11.38 -2.79 -10.03
CA ILE A 14 -10.48 -3.86 -9.68
C ILE A 14 -10.88 -4.40 -8.32
N HIS A 15 -11.05 -5.71 -8.24
CA HIS A 15 -11.24 -6.42 -6.98
C HIS A 15 -9.86 -6.67 -6.36
N LEU A 16 -9.70 -6.26 -5.11
CA LEU A 16 -8.45 -6.40 -4.36
C LEU A 16 -8.75 -7.11 -3.04
N SER A 17 -8.03 -8.19 -2.75
CA SER A 17 -8.09 -8.86 -1.45
C SER A 17 -6.80 -8.70 -0.64
N ASP A 18 -6.92 -8.85 0.67
CA ASP A 18 -5.78 -8.88 1.59
C ASP A 18 -4.81 -10.04 1.27
N GLU A 19 -5.35 -11.21 0.92
CA GLU A 19 -4.57 -12.36 0.49
C GLU A 19 -3.77 -12.08 -0.80
N GLN A 20 -4.38 -11.42 -1.80
CA GLN A 20 -3.67 -11.04 -3.02
C GLN A 20 -2.50 -10.09 -2.72
N VAL A 21 -2.71 -9.08 -1.87
CA VAL A 21 -1.65 -8.14 -1.45
C VAL A 21 -0.53 -8.88 -0.72
N PHE A 22 -0.89 -9.81 0.17
CA PHE A 22 0.06 -10.61 0.92
C PHE A 22 0.90 -11.52 0.02
N LEU A 23 0.26 -12.24 -0.91
CA LEU A 23 0.93 -13.13 -1.85
C LEU A 23 1.83 -12.36 -2.81
N ALA A 24 1.38 -11.21 -3.29
CA ALA A 24 2.12 -10.40 -4.25
C ALA A 24 3.42 -9.78 -3.68
N THR A 25 3.51 -9.64 -2.35
CA THR A 25 4.71 -9.16 -1.67
C THR A 25 5.71 -10.27 -1.33
N ARG A 26 5.35 -11.55 -1.45
CA ARG A 26 6.27 -12.66 -1.14
C ARG A 26 7.43 -12.68 -2.13
N GLY A 27 8.66 -12.67 -1.61
CA GLY A 27 9.87 -12.69 -2.42
C GLY A 27 10.15 -11.37 -3.17
N ARG A 28 9.45 -10.28 -2.82
CA ARG A 28 9.67 -8.95 -3.38
C ARG A 28 10.18 -8.00 -2.29
N THR A 29 10.86 -6.94 -2.70
CA THR A 29 11.35 -5.89 -1.81
C THR A 29 10.60 -4.57 -2.04
N PRO A 30 10.26 -3.83 -0.98
CA PRO A 30 9.68 -2.49 -1.13
C PRO A 30 10.68 -1.53 -1.78
N GLU A 31 10.17 -0.66 -2.65
CA GLU A 31 10.88 0.51 -3.16
C GLU A 31 10.92 1.60 -2.08
N THR A 32 11.89 2.52 -2.19
CA THR A 32 12.05 3.64 -1.27
C THR A 32 10.78 4.50 -1.22
N PRO A 33 10.06 4.58 -0.09
CA PRO A 33 8.78 5.28 -0.04
C PRO A 33 8.94 6.81 0.00
N LYS A 34 8.22 7.55 -0.85
CA LYS A 34 8.39 9.01 -0.91
C LYS A 34 7.56 9.79 0.12
N THR A 35 6.37 9.31 0.47
CA THR A 35 5.41 10.08 1.28
C THR A 35 4.52 9.16 2.10
N TYR A 36 3.86 8.23 1.43
CA TYR A 36 2.90 7.30 2.02
C TYR A 36 3.49 5.90 2.13
N VAL A 37 3.24 5.20 3.25
CA VAL A 37 3.63 3.79 3.43
C VAL A 37 2.52 2.96 4.02
N VAL A 38 2.59 1.66 3.73
CA VAL A 38 1.69 0.64 4.26
C VAL A 38 2.53 -0.50 4.79
N LEU A 39 2.25 -0.95 6.01
CA LEU A 39 2.94 -2.09 6.61
C LEU A 39 2.33 -3.40 6.10
N VAL A 40 3.12 -4.18 5.37
CA VAL A 40 2.75 -5.51 4.86
C VAL A 40 3.95 -6.43 5.01
N ASN A 41 3.73 -7.64 5.53
CA ASN A 41 4.81 -8.62 5.73
C ASN A 41 6.00 -8.07 6.53
N ASN A 42 5.71 -7.29 7.58
CA ASN A 42 6.71 -6.67 8.44
C ASN A 42 7.67 -5.69 7.72
N ALA A 43 7.27 -5.20 6.54
CA ALA A 43 8.02 -4.25 5.73
C ALA A 43 7.12 -3.08 5.32
N LEU A 44 7.72 -1.91 5.08
CA LEU A 44 7.00 -0.70 4.71
C LEU A 44 7.02 -0.55 3.20
N TRP A 45 5.83 -0.63 2.60
CA TRP A 45 5.66 -0.60 1.17
C TRP A 45 5.02 0.72 0.72
N PRO A 46 5.47 1.28 -0.41
CA PRO A 46 4.70 2.30 -1.12
C PRO A 46 3.32 1.73 -1.52
N PRO A 47 2.21 2.45 -1.26
CA PRO A 47 0.87 1.96 -1.56
C PRO A 47 0.71 1.64 -3.05
N MET A 48 1.25 2.48 -3.93
CA MET A 48 1.19 2.24 -5.39
C MET A 48 1.93 0.97 -5.81
N GLN A 49 3.05 0.64 -5.15
CA GLN A 49 3.78 -0.58 -5.45
C GLN A 49 2.96 -1.81 -5.06
N LEU A 50 2.28 -1.78 -3.91
CA LEU A 50 1.41 -2.87 -3.48
C LEU A 50 0.28 -3.11 -4.47
N ILE A 51 -0.38 -2.06 -4.93
CA ILE A 51 -1.45 -2.21 -5.91
C ILE A 51 -0.88 -2.77 -7.23
N ARG A 52 0.22 -2.22 -7.75
CA ARG A 52 0.89 -2.77 -8.95
C ARG A 52 1.18 -4.27 -8.82
N LEU A 53 1.73 -4.69 -7.67
CA LEU A 53 2.07 -6.09 -7.43
C LEU A 53 0.81 -6.97 -7.35
N ALA A 54 -0.21 -6.52 -6.62
CA ALA A 54 -1.43 -7.28 -6.41
C ALA A 54 -2.32 -7.38 -7.67
N THR A 55 -2.34 -6.35 -8.51
CA THR A 55 -3.13 -6.32 -9.75
C THR A 55 -2.34 -6.79 -10.97
N GLY A 56 -1.03 -7.04 -10.83
CA GLY A 56 -0.13 -7.39 -11.93
C GLY A 56 -0.01 -6.29 -13.00
N SER A 57 -0.50 -5.08 -12.74
CA SER A 57 -0.61 -4.02 -13.73
C SER A 57 0.65 -3.15 -13.73
N GLY A 58 1.48 -3.22 -14.77
CA GLY A 58 2.72 -2.44 -14.88
C GLY A 58 2.54 -0.91 -14.95
N GLN A 59 1.31 -0.41 -15.00
CA GLN A 59 0.99 1.00 -15.22
C GLN A 59 0.80 1.77 -13.90
N THR A 60 1.88 2.10 -13.19
CA THR A 60 1.81 2.90 -11.94
C THR A 60 1.44 4.38 -12.15
N ALA A 61 1.52 4.88 -13.39
CA ALA A 61 1.35 6.30 -13.69
C ALA A 61 -0.08 6.81 -13.46
N GLU A 62 -1.06 5.92 -13.41
CA GLU A 62 -2.47 6.29 -13.33
C GLU A 62 -3.10 6.01 -11.94
N PHE A 63 -2.28 5.61 -10.96
CA PHE A 63 -2.74 5.32 -9.60
C PHE A 63 -2.68 6.57 -8.72
N ASN A 64 -3.81 6.98 -8.14
CA ASN A 64 -3.82 7.98 -7.07
C ASN A 64 -3.41 7.32 -5.74
N SER A 65 -2.34 7.82 -5.12
CA SER A 65 -1.82 7.33 -3.84
C SER A 65 -2.88 7.35 -2.73
N HIS A 66 -3.82 8.31 -2.74
CA HIS A 66 -4.90 8.38 -1.74
C HIS A 66 -5.91 7.25 -1.90
N THR A 67 -6.30 6.92 -3.15
CA THR A 67 -7.22 5.81 -3.43
C THR A 67 -6.59 4.48 -3.02
N ALA A 68 -5.32 4.28 -3.36
CA ALA A 68 -4.57 3.09 -2.96
C ALA A 68 -4.46 2.97 -1.43
N LEU A 69 -4.15 4.07 -0.74
CA LEU A 69 -4.03 4.09 0.71
C LEU A 69 -5.37 3.80 1.39
N LYS A 70 -6.46 4.41 0.92
CA LYS A 70 -7.82 4.15 1.43
C LYS A 70 -8.20 2.67 1.28
N ALA A 71 -7.96 2.09 0.11
CA ALA A 71 -8.27 0.69 -0.16
C ALA A 71 -7.47 -0.27 0.75
N LEU A 72 -6.18 -0.01 0.92
CA LEU A 72 -5.33 -0.82 1.79
C LEU A 72 -5.74 -0.68 3.27
N ASN A 73 -6.18 0.52 3.69
CA ASN A 73 -6.74 0.74 5.01
C ASN A 73 -8.05 -0.04 5.21
N GLU A 74 -8.96 -0.03 4.22
CA GLU A 74 -10.21 -0.81 4.23
C GLU A 74 -9.97 -2.33 4.29
N LEU A 75 -8.89 -2.81 3.67
CA LEU A 75 -8.44 -4.20 3.81
C LEU A 75 -7.87 -4.51 5.22
N GLY A 76 -7.59 -3.49 6.03
CA GLY A 76 -7.08 -3.60 7.39
C GLY A 76 -5.57 -3.48 7.52
N PHE A 77 -4.87 -3.06 6.47
CA PHE A 77 -3.42 -2.83 6.56
C PHE A 77 -3.14 -1.51 7.31
N PRO A 78 -2.11 -1.47 8.19
CA PRO A 78 -1.67 -0.23 8.80
C PRO A 78 -1.10 0.72 7.74
N THR A 79 -1.71 1.89 7.59
CA THR A 79 -1.31 2.93 6.63
C THR A 79 -0.78 4.15 7.34
N PHE A 80 0.23 4.80 6.75
CA PHE A 80 0.89 5.95 7.33
C PHE A 80 1.09 7.04 6.28
N GLU A 81 0.74 8.26 6.65
CA GLU A 81 0.70 9.40 5.74
C GLU A 81 2.01 10.17 5.64
N ARG A 82 2.94 9.89 6.54
CA ARG A 82 4.24 10.57 6.57
C ARG A 82 5.35 9.62 6.97
N VAL A 83 6.22 9.36 6.01
CA VAL A 83 7.55 8.80 6.26
C VAL A 83 8.49 9.95 6.58
N GLU A 84 9.16 9.86 7.72
CA GLU A 84 10.34 10.66 8.02
C GLU A 84 11.57 9.77 7.85
N TYR A 85 12.66 10.32 7.34
CA TYR A 85 13.92 9.60 7.26
C TYR A 85 14.80 10.05 8.42
N ASP A 86 15.29 9.09 9.19
CA ASP A 86 16.41 9.31 10.10
C ASP A 86 17.63 9.78 9.28
N SER A 87 18.53 10.55 9.92
CA SER A 87 19.82 10.98 9.37
C SER A 87 20.66 9.86 8.72
N ARG A 88 20.39 8.60 9.04
CA ARG A 88 20.99 7.37 8.50
C ARG A 88 20.23 6.78 7.31
N GLY A 89 19.17 7.42 6.84
CA GLY A 89 18.33 6.94 5.74
C GLY A 89 17.33 5.85 6.13
N ALA A 90 17.16 5.56 7.42
CA ALA A 90 16.16 4.63 7.91
C ALA A 90 14.76 5.29 7.88
N VAL A 91 13.76 4.53 7.45
CA VAL A 91 12.35 4.96 7.41
C VAL A 91 11.80 4.98 8.86
N VAL A 92 11.63 6.17 9.41
CA VAL A 92 10.92 6.44 10.68
C VAL A 92 9.49 6.84 10.35
N VAL A 93 8.55 5.98 10.71
CA VAL A 93 7.14 6.23 10.42
C VAL A 93 6.50 6.95 11.60
N ARG A 94 5.87 8.10 11.35
CA ARG A 94 4.90 8.62 12.33
C ARG A 94 3.60 7.88 12.16
N GLU A 95 3.13 7.25 13.23
CA GLU A 95 1.81 6.63 13.27
C GLU A 95 0.74 7.66 12.88
N SER A 96 0.13 7.50 11.69
CA SER A 96 -1.12 8.17 11.38
C SER A 96 -2.13 7.61 12.36
N ARG A 97 -2.65 8.47 13.24
CA ARG A 97 -3.68 8.12 14.24
C ARG A 97 -4.69 7.17 13.61
N GLN A 98 -4.70 5.91 14.09
CA GLN A 98 -5.84 5.02 13.87
C GLN A 98 -7.08 5.76 14.39
N ARG A 99 -7.91 6.29 13.48
CA ARG A 99 -9.25 6.71 13.85
C ARG A 99 -10.02 5.41 14.12
N ASN A 100 -10.12 5.10 15.41
CA ASN A 100 -11.07 4.15 15.97
C ASN A 100 -12.50 4.55 15.62
#